data_AF-A0A8T4D6D4-F1
#
_entry.id   AF-A0A8T4D6D4-F1
#
_cell.length_a   1.000
_cell.length_b   1.000
_cell.length_c   1.000
_cell.angle_alpha   90.00
_cell.angle_beta   90.00
_cell.angle_gamma   90.00
#
_symmetry.space_group_name_H-M   'P 1'
#
loop_
_entity.id
_entity.type
_entity.pdbx_description
1 polymer ?
#
loop_
_entity_poly.entity_id
_entity_poly.type
_entity_poly.pdbx_seq_one_letter_code
_entity_poly.pdbx_strand_id
1 'polypeptide(L)'
;MFRSKFVCLTLVSLLLAVFVSCQVGYSAETLTLDDLPGKFESLIIESDSTLTIDAGEAGVIEGVLTLQGTADTAPELKIVNNGDFTIKNTVICNTANLTIQNNGNLILQDVVFTLNGNATLTIGNGDTCTIADANIQVYGGAFYFSNAGSLNAHNWYVKDQFDGTFIANSGDAALSETTFVVNGAYGKIEIFNSGDLQISHGVFDVNYGGRVNINTLTGTLTVTDSSMDVSGASHGKQSDVNILAANATWESCSLVNNGGKINYLNTGEVSVSNCTIYNSGTNPSTILSSSGPTVFKDVSLSGSGSTSITNWDSMTLIDSTYNSSHALTLMNNGKLTAENWLVKTTASTAKIVVYIGDNGTITFNVPFIENVSSSVLSSIGPDGQEFVESSGGTIAVTNKGSITEQADSNLIYILAIVVAIIVVIVVFLMLRKKLFKSTNS
;
A
#
# COMPACT_ATOMS: atom_id res chain seq x y z
N MET A 1 58.27 -27.26 12.35
CA MET A 1 56.83 -27.59 12.53
C MET A 1 55.90 -26.52 11.94
N PHE A 2 56.23 -25.91 10.79
CA PHE A 2 55.48 -24.76 10.24
C PHE A 2 55.25 -24.78 8.71
N ARG A 3 55.50 -25.91 8.02
CA ARG A 3 55.37 -25.99 6.55
C ARG A 3 54.16 -26.77 6.02
N SER A 4 53.38 -27.42 6.87
CA SER A 4 52.22 -28.23 6.43
C SER A 4 50.86 -27.52 6.49
N LYS A 5 50.77 -26.31 7.06
CA LYS A 5 49.49 -25.58 7.17
C LYS A 5 49.22 -24.60 6.03
N PHE A 6 50.25 -24.16 5.30
CA PHE A 6 50.06 -23.21 4.20
C PHE A 6 49.53 -23.86 2.92
N VAL A 7 49.89 -25.12 2.65
CA VAL A 7 49.47 -25.83 1.42
C VAL A 7 47.99 -26.23 1.47
N CYS A 8 47.43 -26.47 2.65
CA CYS A 8 46.02 -26.84 2.79
C CYS A 8 45.08 -25.64 2.60
N LEU A 9 45.50 -24.42 2.98
CA LEU A 9 44.68 -23.22 2.83
C LEU A 9 44.66 -22.71 1.37
N THR A 10 45.76 -22.86 0.62
CA THR A 10 45.78 -22.60 -0.82
C THR A 10 45.05 -23.66 -1.62
N LEU A 11 45.05 -24.93 -1.21
CA LEU A 11 44.25 -25.96 -1.88
C LEU A 11 42.74 -25.78 -1.64
N VAL A 12 42.33 -25.33 -0.45
CA VAL A 12 40.93 -25.04 -0.13
C VAL A 12 40.43 -23.77 -0.83
N SER A 13 41.27 -22.75 -0.98
CA SER A 13 40.91 -21.55 -1.78
C SER A 13 40.95 -21.80 -3.29
N LEU A 14 41.78 -22.73 -3.77
CA LEU A 14 41.73 -23.18 -5.16
C LEU A 14 40.53 -24.11 -5.43
N LEU A 15 40.10 -24.94 -4.46
CA LEU A 15 38.86 -25.72 -4.58
C LEU A 15 37.59 -24.86 -4.51
N LEU A 16 37.59 -23.75 -3.75
CA LEU A 16 36.49 -22.79 -3.78
C LEU A 16 36.46 -21.96 -5.08
N ALA A 17 37.60 -21.78 -5.75
CA ALA A 17 37.67 -21.13 -7.06
C ALA A 17 37.34 -22.09 -8.24
N VAL A 18 37.18 -23.39 -7.99
CA VAL A 18 36.80 -24.42 -8.98
C VAL A 18 35.32 -24.82 -8.85
N PHE A 19 34.49 -23.96 -8.23
CA PHE A 19 33.10 -23.79 -8.63
C PHE A 19 33.02 -22.80 -9.80
N VAL A 20 33.82 -23.03 -10.84
CA VAL A 20 33.50 -22.54 -12.18
C VAL A 20 32.31 -23.38 -12.61
N SER A 21 31.11 -22.92 -12.24
CA SER A 21 29.89 -23.31 -12.94
C SER A 21 30.19 -23.14 -14.43
N CYS A 22 29.85 -24.14 -15.23
CA CYS A 22 29.87 -24.01 -16.68
C CYS A 22 28.87 -22.90 -17.02
N GLN A 23 29.33 -21.66 -17.06
CA GLN A 23 28.49 -20.51 -17.37
C GLN A 23 28.30 -20.54 -18.88
N VAL A 24 27.17 -21.09 -19.31
CA VAL A 24 26.73 -21.00 -20.69
C VAL A 24 26.13 -19.60 -20.85
N GLY A 25 26.88 -18.70 -21.50
CA GLY A 25 26.36 -17.42 -21.94
C GLY A 25 25.61 -17.61 -23.25
N TYR A 26 24.32 -17.28 -23.26
CA TYR A 26 23.47 -17.37 -24.46
C TYR A 26 23.37 -16.00 -25.13
N SER A 27 23.46 -15.98 -26.46
CA SER A 27 23.24 -14.79 -27.30
C SER A 27 21.98 -14.96 -28.15
N ALA A 28 20.96 -14.15 -27.90
CA ALA A 28 19.67 -14.02 -28.57
C ALA A 28 19.05 -15.36 -29.03
N GLU A 29 18.63 -16.18 -28.07
CA GLU A 29 18.03 -17.49 -28.32
C GLU A 29 16.69 -17.66 -27.59
N THR A 30 15.80 -18.45 -28.19
CA THR A 30 14.65 -19.04 -27.51
C THR A 30 15.17 -20.07 -26.53
N LEU A 31 14.92 -19.87 -25.24
CA LEU A 31 15.25 -20.85 -24.22
C LEU A 31 14.22 -21.98 -24.25
N THR A 32 14.69 -23.18 -23.93
CA THR A 32 13.87 -24.37 -23.70
C THR A 32 13.82 -24.70 -22.21
N LEU A 33 12.98 -25.67 -21.83
CA LEU A 33 12.91 -26.14 -20.44
C LEU A 33 14.24 -26.75 -19.96
N ASP A 34 15.01 -27.35 -20.87
CA ASP A 34 16.31 -27.96 -20.56
C ASP A 34 17.40 -26.92 -20.23
N ASP A 35 17.19 -25.65 -20.59
CA ASP A 35 18.12 -24.56 -20.29
C ASP A 35 17.91 -23.97 -18.88
N LEU A 36 16.80 -24.29 -18.21
CA LEU A 36 16.49 -23.75 -16.88
C LEU A 36 17.50 -24.24 -15.84
N PRO A 37 18.05 -23.33 -15.00
CA PRO A 37 19.09 -23.74 -14.06
C PRO A 37 18.50 -24.63 -12.95
N GLY A 38 19.00 -25.85 -12.88
CA GLY A 38 18.71 -26.80 -11.82
C GLY A 38 19.38 -26.41 -10.50
N LYS A 39 19.19 -27.23 -9.47
CA LYS A 39 19.76 -26.97 -8.15
C LYS A 39 21.30 -26.85 -8.21
N PHE A 40 21.82 -25.76 -7.65
CA PHE A 40 23.25 -25.39 -7.66
C PHE A 40 23.81 -24.98 -9.03
N GLU A 41 22.97 -24.85 -10.04
CA GLU A 41 23.36 -24.35 -11.35
C GLU A 41 23.13 -22.85 -11.45
N SER A 42 23.66 -22.24 -12.50
CA SER A 42 23.45 -20.82 -12.78
C SER A 42 23.29 -20.61 -14.27
N LEU A 43 22.31 -19.78 -14.64
CA LEU A 43 22.07 -19.34 -16.01
C LEU A 43 22.26 -17.83 -16.07
N ILE A 44 23.04 -17.36 -17.05
CA ILE A 44 23.24 -15.94 -17.31
C ILE A 44 22.64 -15.60 -18.67
N ILE A 45 21.74 -14.63 -18.69
CA ILE A 45 21.09 -14.09 -19.88
C ILE A 45 21.64 -12.69 -20.13
N GLU A 46 22.37 -12.51 -21.24
CA GLU A 46 23.03 -11.24 -21.61
C GLU A 46 22.38 -10.57 -22.84
N SER A 47 21.30 -11.14 -23.33
CA SER A 47 20.60 -10.75 -24.55
C SER A 47 19.12 -11.08 -24.46
N ASP A 48 18.30 -10.47 -25.31
CA ASP A 48 16.87 -10.76 -25.35
C ASP A 48 16.60 -12.25 -25.62
N SER A 49 15.74 -12.84 -24.80
CA SER A 49 15.38 -14.25 -24.86
C SER A 49 13.90 -14.46 -24.53
N THR A 50 13.34 -15.55 -25.02
CA THR A 50 11.98 -15.96 -24.68
C THR A 50 11.96 -17.44 -24.28
N LEU A 51 11.24 -17.75 -23.21
CA LEU A 51 10.89 -19.11 -22.79
C LEU A 51 9.37 -19.25 -22.87
N THR A 52 8.89 -20.33 -23.48
CA THR A 52 7.47 -20.71 -23.44
C THR A 52 7.35 -22.04 -22.71
N ILE A 53 6.41 -22.13 -21.77
CA ILE A 53 6.04 -23.35 -21.06
C ILE A 53 4.62 -23.69 -21.52
N ASP A 54 4.47 -24.76 -22.30
CA ASP A 54 3.19 -25.09 -22.90
C ASP A 54 2.23 -25.74 -21.89
N ALA A 55 0.95 -25.78 -22.25
CA ALA A 55 -0.07 -26.41 -21.41
C ALA A 55 0.24 -27.90 -21.20
N GLY A 56 0.29 -28.33 -19.94
CA GLY A 56 0.66 -29.69 -19.55
C GLY A 56 2.16 -29.91 -19.36
N GLU A 57 3.00 -28.90 -19.61
CA GLU A 57 4.42 -28.93 -19.27
C GLU A 57 4.68 -28.29 -17.90
N ALA A 58 5.86 -28.60 -17.35
CA ALA A 58 6.32 -28.04 -16.09
C ALA A 58 7.75 -27.48 -16.22
N GLY A 59 7.94 -26.22 -15.84
CA GLY A 59 9.25 -25.58 -15.73
C GLY A 59 9.60 -25.30 -14.28
N VAL A 60 10.87 -25.49 -13.91
CA VAL A 60 11.36 -25.19 -12.56
C VAL A 60 12.72 -24.50 -12.62
N ILE A 61 12.84 -23.37 -11.92
CA ILE A 61 14.12 -22.71 -11.63
C ILE A 61 14.49 -23.04 -10.18
N GLU A 62 15.49 -23.91 -9.99
CA GLU A 62 16.03 -24.25 -8.66
C GLU A 62 17.42 -23.64 -8.41
N GLY A 63 18.11 -23.21 -9.48
CA GLY A 63 19.41 -22.55 -9.44
C GLY A 63 19.31 -21.03 -9.43
N VAL A 64 20.41 -20.37 -9.77
CA VAL A 64 20.47 -18.90 -9.85
C VAL A 64 20.23 -18.45 -11.30
N LEU A 65 19.22 -17.61 -11.51
CA LEU A 65 19.00 -16.95 -12.80
C LEU A 65 19.51 -15.51 -12.72
N THR A 66 20.44 -15.14 -13.59
CA THR A 66 20.96 -13.77 -13.69
C THR A 66 20.66 -13.19 -15.07
N LEU A 67 20.00 -12.04 -15.12
CA LEU A 67 19.86 -11.23 -16.32
C LEU A 67 20.83 -10.05 -16.19
N GLN A 68 21.73 -9.92 -17.15
CA GLN A 68 22.83 -8.98 -17.09
C GLN A 68 22.82 -8.06 -18.31
N GLY A 69 22.48 -6.79 -18.08
CA GLY A 69 22.62 -5.71 -19.04
C GLY A 69 23.88 -4.87 -18.83
N THR A 70 23.97 -3.83 -19.63
CA THR A 70 24.98 -2.77 -19.55
C THR A 70 24.29 -1.41 -19.42
N ALA A 71 25.04 -0.33 -19.22
CA ALA A 71 24.46 1.02 -19.21
C ALA A 71 23.75 1.39 -20.53
N ASP A 72 24.13 0.78 -21.64
CA ASP A 72 23.61 1.08 -22.98
C ASP A 72 22.58 0.05 -23.48
N THR A 73 22.51 -1.13 -22.84
CA THR A 73 21.66 -2.25 -23.27
C THR A 73 20.98 -2.91 -22.08
N ALA A 74 19.64 -3.01 -22.13
CA ALA A 74 18.85 -3.69 -21.11
C ALA A 74 18.16 -4.92 -21.71
N PRO A 75 18.78 -6.12 -21.64
CA PRO A 75 18.21 -7.32 -22.22
C PRO A 75 16.91 -7.71 -21.50
N GLU A 76 15.98 -8.30 -22.25
CA GLU A 76 14.72 -8.82 -21.72
C GLU A 76 14.67 -10.36 -21.79
N LEU A 77 14.41 -11.02 -20.66
CA LEU A 77 13.89 -12.38 -20.66
C LEU A 77 12.37 -12.33 -20.52
N LYS A 78 11.67 -12.84 -21.53
CA LYS A 78 10.23 -13.03 -21.48
C LYS A 78 9.88 -14.50 -21.24
N ILE A 79 9.12 -14.78 -20.18
CA ILE A 79 8.58 -16.10 -19.87
C ILE A 79 7.07 -16.08 -20.12
N VAL A 80 6.60 -16.95 -21.01
CA VAL A 80 5.16 -17.18 -21.25
C VAL A 80 4.80 -18.53 -20.64
N ASN A 81 4.12 -18.52 -19.50
CA ASN A 81 3.69 -19.73 -18.81
C ASN A 81 2.23 -20.07 -19.14
N ASN A 82 1.99 -21.17 -19.84
CA ASN A 82 0.66 -21.75 -20.05
C ASN A 82 0.49 -23.09 -19.31
N GLY A 83 1.52 -23.55 -18.59
CA GLY A 83 1.56 -24.80 -17.82
C GLY A 83 1.82 -24.54 -16.34
N ASP A 84 2.64 -25.39 -15.72
CA ASP A 84 3.10 -25.25 -14.33
C ASP A 84 4.51 -24.63 -14.30
N PHE A 85 4.68 -23.47 -13.67
CA PHE A 85 5.99 -22.84 -13.55
C PHE A 85 6.33 -22.51 -12.10
N THR A 86 7.49 -22.98 -11.64
CA THR A 86 7.95 -22.77 -10.27
C THR A 86 9.32 -22.12 -10.21
N ILE A 87 9.49 -21.09 -9.36
CA ILE A 87 10.79 -20.45 -9.11
C ILE A 87 11.11 -20.60 -7.62
N LYS A 88 12.25 -21.21 -7.30
CA LYS A 88 12.62 -21.70 -5.96
C LYS A 88 13.86 -21.08 -5.30
N ASN A 89 14.47 -20.07 -5.92
CA ASN A 89 15.79 -19.59 -5.49
C ASN A 89 16.05 -18.12 -5.90
N THR A 90 17.21 -17.78 -6.43
CA THR A 90 17.61 -16.39 -6.63
C THR A 90 17.46 -15.99 -8.08
N VAL A 91 16.81 -14.85 -8.30
CA VAL A 91 16.73 -14.18 -9.60
C VAL A 91 17.33 -12.78 -9.46
N ILE A 92 18.35 -12.49 -10.26
CA ILE A 92 19.06 -11.21 -10.23
C ILE A 92 18.88 -10.52 -11.57
N CYS A 93 18.35 -9.30 -11.57
CA CYS A 93 18.25 -8.46 -12.76
C CYS A 93 19.16 -7.24 -12.57
N ASN A 94 20.25 -7.16 -13.34
CA ASN A 94 21.17 -6.03 -13.32
C ASN A 94 21.03 -5.25 -14.63
N THR A 95 20.36 -4.10 -14.60
CA THR A 95 20.07 -3.32 -15.82
C THR A 95 19.42 -4.17 -16.90
N ALA A 96 18.47 -5.02 -16.51
CA ALA A 96 17.82 -5.97 -17.39
C ALA A 96 16.36 -6.17 -16.97
N ASN A 97 15.55 -6.71 -17.88
CA ASN A 97 14.11 -6.85 -17.68
C ASN A 97 13.71 -8.32 -17.63
N LEU A 98 12.94 -8.70 -16.62
CA LEU A 98 12.27 -10.00 -16.55
C LEU A 98 10.76 -9.79 -16.65
N THR A 99 10.14 -10.39 -17.66
CA THR A 99 8.69 -10.36 -17.85
C THR A 99 8.14 -11.79 -17.75
N ILE A 100 7.24 -12.04 -16.80
CA ILE A 100 6.50 -13.30 -16.66
C ILE A 100 5.03 -13.05 -17.01
N GLN A 101 4.54 -13.71 -18.07
CA GLN A 101 3.13 -13.75 -18.45
C GLN A 101 2.57 -15.11 -18.05
N ASN A 102 1.86 -15.17 -16.93
CA ASN A 102 1.25 -16.39 -16.42
C ASN A 102 -0.20 -16.53 -16.88
N ASN A 103 -0.47 -17.54 -17.70
CA ASN A 103 -1.80 -18.01 -18.10
C ASN A 103 -2.07 -19.44 -17.58
N GLY A 104 -1.21 -19.98 -16.74
CA GLY A 104 -1.36 -21.27 -16.06
C GLY A 104 -1.15 -21.12 -14.56
N ASN A 105 -0.39 -22.03 -13.97
CA ASN A 105 -0.08 -22.02 -12.55
C ASN A 105 1.36 -21.55 -12.29
N LEU A 106 1.51 -20.41 -11.64
CA LEU A 106 2.80 -19.83 -11.25
C LEU A 106 3.02 -19.99 -9.74
N ILE A 107 4.15 -20.57 -9.35
CA ILE A 107 4.56 -20.70 -7.95
C ILE A 107 5.89 -19.98 -7.74
N LEU A 108 5.86 -18.96 -6.89
CA LEU A 108 7.04 -18.26 -6.38
C LEU A 108 7.28 -18.75 -4.96
N GLN A 109 8.27 -19.63 -4.76
CA GLN A 109 8.51 -20.28 -3.47
C GLN A 109 9.95 -20.02 -3.02
N ASP A 110 10.20 -19.62 -1.77
CA ASP A 110 11.57 -19.47 -1.24
C ASP A 110 12.49 -18.63 -2.15
N VAL A 111 11.92 -17.66 -2.87
CA VAL A 111 12.58 -16.97 -3.99
C VAL A 111 13.02 -15.56 -3.59
N VAL A 112 14.22 -15.16 -4.03
CA VAL A 112 14.71 -13.78 -3.87
C VAL A 112 14.89 -13.14 -5.24
N PHE A 113 14.13 -12.08 -5.52
CA PHE A 113 14.33 -11.20 -6.66
C PHE A 113 15.13 -9.97 -6.25
N THR A 114 16.25 -9.73 -6.93
CA THR A 114 17.06 -8.50 -6.75
C THR A 114 17.09 -7.70 -8.04
N LEU A 115 16.57 -6.48 -8.01
CA LEU A 115 16.51 -5.58 -9.17
C LEU A 115 17.47 -4.41 -8.97
N ASN A 116 18.51 -4.35 -9.80
CA ASN A 116 19.56 -3.33 -9.71
C ASN A 116 19.62 -2.50 -11.00
N GLY A 117 19.87 -1.20 -10.87
CA GLY A 117 20.29 -0.33 -11.96
C GLY A 117 19.36 -0.28 -13.18
N ASN A 118 18.20 0.35 -13.05
CA ASN A 118 17.10 0.45 -14.03
C ASN A 118 16.52 -0.90 -14.49
N ALA A 119 16.72 -1.98 -13.74
CA ALA A 119 16.08 -3.26 -14.00
C ALA A 119 14.58 -3.23 -13.75
N THR A 120 13.81 -4.01 -14.52
CA THR A 120 12.36 -4.16 -14.33
C THR A 120 11.97 -5.63 -14.13
N LEU A 121 11.15 -5.90 -13.12
CA LEU A 121 10.43 -7.17 -12.99
C LEU A 121 8.94 -6.91 -13.27
N THR A 122 8.38 -7.59 -14.26
CA THR A 122 6.95 -7.57 -14.55
C THR A 122 6.36 -8.96 -14.41
N ILE A 123 5.33 -9.11 -13.58
CA ILE A 123 4.57 -10.34 -13.43
C ILE A 123 3.11 -10.04 -13.76
N GLY A 124 2.60 -10.66 -14.83
CA GLY A 124 1.19 -10.65 -15.19
C GLY A 124 0.56 -11.99 -14.91
N ASN A 125 -0.31 -12.06 -13.90
CA ASN A 125 -1.09 -13.24 -13.55
C ASN A 125 -2.49 -13.18 -14.16
N GLY A 126 -2.72 -13.95 -15.21
CA GLY A 126 -4.03 -14.15 -15.84
C GLY A 126 -4.82 -15.36 -15.29
N ASP A 127 -4.16 -16.26 -14.56
CA ASP A 127 -4.78 -17.46 -13.96
C ASP A 127 -4.36 -17.61 -12.49
N THR A 128 -3.62 -18.65 -12.08
CA THR A 128 -3.32 -18.90 -10.67
C THR A 128 -1.87 -18.55 -10.33
N CYS A 129 -1.67 -17.75 -9.30
CA CYS A 129 -0.35 -17.45 -8.73
C CYS A 129 -0.32 -17.72 -7.23
N THR A 130 0.63 -18.54 -6.81
CA THR A 130 0.96 -18.77 -5.39
C THR A 130 2.32 -18.15 -5.09
N ILE A 131 2.38 -17.34 -4.04
CA ILE A 131 3.61 -16.78 -3.51
C ILE A 131 3.78 -17.31 -2.08
N ALA A 132 4.89 -17.99 -1.82
CA ALA A 132 5.24 -18.50 -0.50
C ALA A 132 6.70 -18.13 -0.21
N ASP A 133 6.96 -17.35 0.83
CA ASP A 133 8.33 -17.03 1.26
C ASP A 133 9.16 -16.30 0.19
N ALA A 134 8.53 -15.40 -0.57
CA ALA A 134 9.21 -14.62 -1.60
C ALA A 134 9.71 -13.27 -1.10
N ASN A 135 10.88 -12.84 -1.57
CA ASN A 135 11.49 -11.57 -1.23
C ASN A 135 11.85 -10.79 -2.50
N ILE A 136 11.30 -9.58 -2.67
CA ILE A 136 11.58 -8.70 -3.80
C ILE A 136 12.28 -7.44 -3.30
N GLN A 137 13.49 -7.20 -3.81
CA GLN A 137 14.31 -6.04 -3.43
C GLN A 137 14.60 -5.17 -4.64
N VAL A 138 14.13 -3.92 -4.60
CA VAL A 138 14.28 -2.96 -5.70
C VAL A 138 15.31 -1.88 -5.32
N TYR A 139 16.53 -2.02 -5.87
CA TYR A 139 17.69 -1.14 -5.68
C TYR A 139 17.94 -0.30 -6.94
N GLY A 140 17.00 0.60 -7.23
CA GLY A 140 17.04 1.45 -8.43
C GLY A 140 16.54 0.69 -9.65
N GLY A 141 15.25 0.40 -9.68
CA GLY A 141 14.55 -0.33 -10.74
C GLY A 141 13.04 -0.22 -10.52
N ALA A 142 12.26 -1.11 -11.13
CA ALA A 142 10.81 -1.15 -10.93
C ALA A 142 10.27 -2.58 -10.81
N PHE A 143 9.23 -2.73 -9.99
CA PHE A 143 8.48 -3.96 -9.86
C PHE A 143 7.00 -3.73 -10.20
N TYR A 144 6.50 -4.46 -11.19
CA TYR A 144 5.12 -4.44 -11.62
C TYR A 144 4.48 -5.81 -11.42
N PHE A 145 3.42 -5.87 -10.62
CA PHE A 145 2.57 -7.05 -10.49
C PHE A 145 1.17 -6.70 -10.97
N SER A 146 0.60 -7.53 -11.85
CA SER A 146 -0.79 -7.41 -12.27
C SER A 146 -1.51 -8.73 -12.09
N ASN A 147 -2.61 -8.72 -11.33
CA ASN A 147 -3.47 -9.87 -11.11
C ASN A 147 -4.82 -9.66 -11.81
N ALA A 148 -5.17 -10.58 -12.69
CA ALA A 148 -6.52 -10.72 -13.26
C ALA A 148 -7.18 -12.06 -12.92
N GLY A 149 -6.40 -13.03 -12.41
CA GLY A 149 -6.89 -14.32 -11.92
C GLY A 149 -6.90 -14.40 -10.39
N SER A 150 -6.42 -15.52 -9.86
CA SER A 150 -6.34 -15.80 -8.42
C SER A 150 -4.90 -15.66 -7.91
N LEU A 151 -4.72 -14.86 -6.87
CA LEU A 151 -3.45 -14.69 -6.15
C LEU A 151 -3.60 -15.14 -4.70
N ASN A 152 -2.76 -16.07 -4.27
CA ASN A 152 -2.57 -16.39 -2.86
C ASN A 152 -1.11 -16.13 -2.49
N ALA A 153 -0.86 -15.13 -1.66
CA ALA A 153 0.47 -14.78 -1.17
C ALA A 153 0.56 -15.00 0.35
N HIS A 154 1.62 -15.68 0.76
CA HIS A 154 1.98 -15.92 2.15
C HIS A 154 3.45 -15.60 2.38
N ASN A 155 3.74 -14.87 3.45
CA ASN A 155 5.09 -14.42 3.81
C ASN A 155 5.82 -13.74 2.63
N TRP A 156 5.12 -12.82 1.96
CA TRP A 156 5.67 -12.06 0.84
C TRP A 156 6.31 -10.75 1.33
N TYR A 157 7.60 -10.58 1.06
CA TYR A 157 8.35 -9.38 1.41
C TYR A 157 8.66 -8.56 0.15
N VAL A 158 8.28 -7.28 0.14
CA VAL A 158 8.56 -6.35 -0.96
C VAL A 158 9.20 -5.09 -0.41
N LYS A 159 10.39 -4.74 -0.92
CA LYS A 159 11.12 -3.54 -0.52
C LYS A 159 11.43 -2.67 -1.72
N ASP A 160 11.05 -1.39 -1.64
CA ASP A 160 11.36 -0.36 -2.63
C ASP A 160 12.18 0.77 -2.01
N GLN A 161 13.25 1.19 -2.70
CA GLN A 161 14.10 2.31 -2.26
C GLN A 161 14.13 3.52 -3.18
N PHE A 162 13.64 3.41 -4.42
CA PHE A 162 13.87 4.45 -5.42
C PHE A 162 12.59 4.88 -6.13
N ASP A 163 12.02 4.16 -7.10
CA ASP A 163 11.09 4.83 -8.03
C ASP A 163 9.82 4.08 -8.46
N GLY A 164 9.55 2.84 -8.02
CA GLY A 164 8.25 2.27 -8.39
C GLY A 164 8.05 0.79 -8.16
N THR A 165 7.24 0.50 -7.15
CA THR A 165 6.52 -0.76 -7.02
C THR A 165 5.04 -0.49 -7.29
N PHE A 166 4.47 -1.23 -8.23
CA PHE A 166 3.07 -1.11 -8.63
C PHE A 166 2.41 -2.49 -8.65
N ILE A 167 1.32 -2.62 -7.92
CA ILE A 167 0.53 -3.84 -7.80
C ILE A 167 -0.89 -3.50 -8.23
N ALA A 168 -1.36 -4.06 -9.34
CA ALA A 168 -2.74 -3.97 -9.77
C ALA A 168 -3.47 -5.28 -9.53
N ASN A 169 -4.59 -5.25 -8.82
CA ASN A 169 -5.50 -6.36 -8.65
C ASN A 169 -6.84 -6.08 -9.33
N SER A 170 -7.24 -6.98 -10.23
CA SER A 170 -8.54 -6.98 -10.89
C SER A 170 -9.29 -8.31 -10.75
N GLY A 171 -8.65 -9.33 -10.15
CA GLY A 171 -9.27 -10.60 -9.79
C GLY A 171 -9.35 -10.75 -8.27
N ASP A 172 -9.11 -11.98 -7.80
CA ASP A 172 -9.15 -12.34 -6.37
C ASP A 172 -7.73 -12.40 -5.82
N ALA A 173 -7.46 -11.68 -4.73
CA ALA A 173 -6.16 -11.65 -4.08
C ALA A 173 -6.28 -11.80 -2.57
N ALA A 174 -5.60 -12.80 -2.02
CA ALA A 174 -5.42 -12.98 -0.58
C ALA A 174 -3.93 -12.86 -0.24
N LEU A 175 -3.58 -11.82 0.52
CA LEU A 175 -2.23 -11.56 1.00
C LEU A 175 -2.20 -11.82 2.51
N SER A 176 -1.34 -12.73 2.96
CA SER A 176 -1.16 -13.08 4.36
C SER A 176 0.31 -12.91 4.75
N GLU A 177 0.55 -12.39 5.95
CA GLU A 177 1.91 -12.18 6.49
C GLU A 177 2.82 -11.41 5.52
N THR A 178 2.23 -10.47 4.77
CA THR A 178 2.92 -9.74 3.71
C THR A 178 3.52 -8.44 4.28
N THR A 179 4.78 -8.18 3.98
CA THR A 179 5.51 -7.00 4.44
C THR A 179 5.91 -6.11 3.26
N PHE A 180 5.46 -4.86 3.30
CA PHE A 180 5.79 -3.82 2.33
C PHE A 180 6.68 -2.78 2.99
N VAL A 181 7.93 -2.67 2.53
CA VAL A 181 8.92 -1.72 3.05
C VAL A 181 9.23 -0.67 2.01
N VAL A 182 9.09 0.60 2.39
CA VAL A 182 9.42 1.73 1.52
C VAL A 182 10.47 2.59 2.21
N ASN A 183 11.68 2.59 1.66
CA ASN A 183 12.83 3.24 2.27
C ASN A 183 13.53 4.17 1.27
N GLY A 184 13.16 5.44 1.26
CA GLY A 184 13.84 6.45 0.45
C GLY A 184 12.92 7.59 0.06
N ALA A 185 13.50 8.76 -0.22
CA ALA A 185 12.77 9.99 -0.53
C ALA A 185 11.90 9.93 -1.80
N TYR A 186 12.01 8.84 -2.56
CA TYR A 186 11.23 8.55 -3.75
C TYR A 186 10.58 7.16 -3.71
N GLY A 187 10.94 6.32 -2.72
CA GLY A 187 10.40 4.97 -2.59
C GLY A 187 8.89 5.02 -2.55
N LYS A 188 8.26 4.14 -3.32
CA LYS A 188 6.81 4.17 -3.51
C LYS A 188 6.26 2.77 -3.78
N ILE A 189 5.20 2.42 -3.04
CA ILE A 189 4.36 1.26 -3.35
C ILE A 189 2.96 1.75 -3.67
N GLU A 190 2.45 1.36 -4.84
CA GLU A 190 1.08 1.64 -5.26
C GLU A 190 0.30 0.34 -5.45
N ILE A 191 -0.77 0.20 -4.70
CA ILE A 191 -1.72 -0.90 -4.81
C ILE A 191 -3.00 -0.34 -5.40
N PHE A 192 -3.37 -0.81 -6.59
CA PHE A 192 -4.63 -0.49 -7.24
C PHE A 192 -5.51 -1.72 -7.25
N ASN A 193 -6.65 -1.63 -6.59
CA ASN A 193 -7.63 -2.70 -6.52
C ASN A 193 -8.91 -2.31 -7.25
N SER A 194 -9.35 -3.19 -8.14
CA SER A 194 -10.66 -3.17 -8.77
C SER A 194 -11.44 -4.47 -8.58
N GLY A 195 -10.82 -5.51 -8.00
CA GLY A 195 -11.42 -6.81 -7.66
C GLY A 195 -11.52 -7.00 -6.14
N ASP A 196 -11.40 -8.24 -5.65
CA ASP A 196 -11.45 -8.54 -4.22
C ASP A 196 -10.03 -8.69 -3.67
N LEU A 197 -9.69 -7.86 -2.67
CA LEU A 197 -8.38 -7.83 -2.03
C LEU A 197 -8.51 -8.04 -0.52
N GLN A 198 -7.88 -9.08 -0.02
CA GLN A 198 -7.76 -9.37 1.40
C GLN A 198 -6.30 -9.25 1.83
N ILE A 199 -6.05 -8.50 2.89
CA ILE A 199 -4.73 -8.34 3.51
C ILE A 199 -4.87 -8.73 4.98
N SER A 200 -4.23 -9.81 5.39
CA SER A 200 -4.23 -10.32 6.76
C SER A 200 -2.82 -10.32 7.32
N HIS A 201 -2.65 -9.84 8.55
CA HIS A 201 -1.32 -9.72 9.17
C HIS A 201 -0.31 -8.97 8.30
N GLY A 202 -0.78 -7.95 7.57
CA GLY A 202 0.05 -7.14 6.70
C GLY A 202 0.89 -6.14 7.52
N VAL A 203 2.12 -5.91 7.08
CA VAL A 203 3.01 -4.89 7.68
C VAL A 203 3.41 -3.90 6.60
N PHE A 204 3.14 -2.61 6.84
CA PHE A 204 3.58 -1.52 5.98
C PHE A 204 4.57 -0.66 6.76
N ASP A 205 5.83 -0.68 6.35
CA ASP A 205 6.92 0.07 6.99
C ASP A 205 7.38 1.19 6.04
N VAL A 206 6.94 2.42 6.28
CA VAL A 206 7.02 3.55 5.34
C VAL A 206 7.91 4.66 5.91
N ASN A 207 9.19 4.60 5.57
CA ASN A 207 10.20 5.47 6.15
C ASN A 207 10.96 6.32 5.13
N TYR A 208 11.69 7.29 5.66
CA TYR A 208 12.60 8.15 4.91
C TYR A 208 11.99 8.94 3.74
N GLY A 209 10.73 9.39 3.89
CA GLY A 209 9.98 10.09 2.84
C GLY A 209 9.30 9.17 1.83
N GLY A 210 9.17 7.88 2.16
CA GLY A 210 8.48 6.88 1.35
C GLY A 210 6.97 7.11 1.31
N ARG A 211 6.31 6.50 0.31
CA ARG A 211 4.86 6.58 0.15
C ARG A 211 4.22 5.23 -0.14
N VAL A 212 3.09 4.96 0.52
CA VAL A 212 2.19 3.87 0.16
C VAL A 212 0.84 4.44 -0.25
N ASN A 213 0.35 4.00 -1.41
CA ASN A 213 -1.00 4.30 -1.89
C ASN A 213 -1.78 3.00 -2.02
N ILE A 214 -2.98 2.93 -1.42
CA ILE A 214 -3.92 1.83 -1.60
C ILE A 214 -5.22 2.41 -2.16
N ASN A 215 -5.54 2.08 -3.41
CA ASN A 215 -6.65 2.65 -4.14
C ASN A 215 -7.63 1.54 -4.56
N THR A 216 -8.75 1.43 -3.87
CA THR A 216 -9.86 0.54 -4.19
C THR A 216 -11.01 1.36 -4.76
N LEU A 217 -11.04 1.49 -6.10
CA LEU A 217 -12.09 2.25 -6.80
C LEU A 217 -13.35 1.41 -7.01
N THR A 218 -13.18 0.09 -7.21
CA THR A 218 -14.24 -0.90 -7.32
C THR A 218 -13.83 -2.17 -6.57
N GLY A 219 -14.77 -3.10 -6.38
CA GLY A 219 -14.52 -4.33 -5.64
C GLY A 219 -14.50 -4.11 -4.12
N THR A 220 -13.80 -4.98 -3.39
CA THR A 220 -13.73 -4.97 -1.92
C THR A 220 -12.30 -4.95 -1.41
N LEU A 221 -12.08 -4.30 -0.27
CA LEU A 221 -10.83 -4.30 0.47
C LEU A 221 -11.09 -4.76 1.91
N THR A 222 -10.53 -5.90 2.30
CA THR A 222 -10.57 -6.37 3.68
C THR A 222 -9.16 -6.36 4.25
N VAL A 223 -8.97 -5.65 5.37
CA VAL A 223 -7.70 -5.57 6.07
C VAL A 223 -7.89 -6.02 7.51
N THR A 224 -7.19 -7.09 7.91
CA THR A 224 -7.30 -7.65 9.26
C THR A 224 -5.93 -7.76 9.92
N ASP A 225 -5.87 -7.49 11.23
CA ASP A 225 -4.69 -7.68 12.08
C ASP A 225 -3.40 -7.07 11.50
N SER A 226 -3.54 -5.96 10.77
CA SER A 226 -2.45 -5.35 10.00
C SER A 226 -1.90 -4.10 10.68
N SER A 227 -0.62 -3.81 10.44
CA SER A 227 0.06 -2.63 10.98
C SER A 227 0.62 -1.77 9.87
N MET A 228 0.47 -0.45 10.03
CA MET A 228 1.06 0.54 9.16
C MET A 228 1.86 1.52 10.01
N ASP A 229 3.17 1.55 9.80
CA ASP A 229 4.08 2.49 10.42
C ASP A 229 4.58 3.50 9.39
N VAL A 230 4.28 4.77 9.64
CA VAL A 230 4.59 5.93 8.81
C VAL A 230 5.50 6.87 9.58
N SER A 231 6.53 6.31 10.23
CA SER A 231 7.45 7.02 11.12
C SER A 231 8.79 7.35 10.48
N GLY A 232 8.79 8.16 9.42
CA GLY A 232 10.06 8.47 8.77
C GLY A 232 10.11 9.76 7.97
N ALA A 233 10.08 10.91 8.64
CA ALA A 233 10.61 12.12 8.02
C ALA A 233 12.15 11.99 7.90
N SER A 234 12.67 11.93 6.67
CA SER A 234 14.12 12.01 6.44
C SER A 234 14.42 12.81 5.19
N HIS A 235 15.61 13.39 5.15
CA HIS A 235 16.05 14.28 4.07
C HIS A 235 15.06 15.45 3.81
N GLY A 236 14.30 15.86 4.83
CA GLY A 236 13.30 16.92 4.74
C GLY A 236 11.99 16.54 4.05
N LYS A 237 11.76 15.26 3.72
CA LYS A 237 10.49 14.78 3.16
C LYS A 237 9.67 14.00 4.19
N GLN A 238 8.36 14.23 4.19
CA GLN A 238 7.41 13.48 5.01
C GLN A 238 7.05 12.16 4.32
N SER A 239 6.85 11.10 5.11
CA SER A 239 6.26 9.85 4.62
C SER A 239 4.74 9.95 4.56
N ASP A 240 4.12 9.26 3.59
CA ASP A 240 2.68 9.32 3.36
C ASP A 240 2.06 7.93 3.21
N VAL A 241 0.90 7.73 3.84
CA VAL A 241 -0.05 6.66 3.49
C VAL A 241 -1.34 7.30 2.98
N ASN A 242 -1.74 6.93 1.76
CA ASN A 242 -2.98 7.38 1.15
C ASN A 242 -3.86 6.17 0.84
N ILE A 243 -5.08 6.18 1.36
CA ILE A 243 -6.08 5.15 1.15
C ILE A 243 -7.30 5.81 0.51
N LEU A 244 -7.70 5.28 -0.64
CA LEU A 244 -8.99 5.58 -1.28
C LEU A 244 -9.78 4.28 -1.33
N ALA A 245 -10.88 4.19 -0.61
CA ALA A 245 -11.69 2.97 -0.51
C ALA A 245 -13.12 3.21 -0.97
N ALA A 246 -13.64 2.32 -1.83
CA ALA A 246 -15.05 2.28 -2.20
C ALA A 246 -15.85 1.34 -1.28
N ASN A 247 -15.38 0.11 -1.04
CA ASN A 247 -15.96 -0.80 -0.05
C ASN A 247 -14.83 -1.40 0.77
N ALA A 248 -14.76 -1.11 2.07
CA ALA A 248 -13.68 -1.64 2.88
C ALA A 248 -14.04 -2.01 4.32
N THR A 249 -13.42 -3.09 4.78
CA THR A 249 -13.47 -3.54 6.17
C THR A 249 -12.05 -3.50 6.75
N TRP A 250 -11.91 -2.86 7.90
CA TRP A 250 -10.67 -2.78 8.67
C TRP A 250 -10.94 -3.34 10.05
N GLU A 251 -10.22 -4.39 10.44
CA GLU A 251 -10.40 -5.04 11.75
C GLU A 251 -9.05 -5.23 12.44
N SER A 252 -8.98 -4.85 13.72
CA SER A 252 -7.79 -5.08 14.56
C SER A 252 -6.50 -4.46 14.00
N CYS A 253 -6.61 -3.33 13.30
CA CYS A 253 -5.47 -2.68 12.65
C CYS A 253 -4.82 -1.61 13.52
N SER A 254 -3.53 -1.38 13.31
CA SER A 254 -2.77 -0.30 13.94
C SER A 254 -2.14 0.62 12.90
N LEU A 255 -2.38 1.91 13.01
CA LEU A 255 -1.78 2.94 12.15
C LEU A 255 -0.97 3.90 13.03
N VAL A 256 0.35 3.88 12.87
CA VAL A 256 1.29 4.73 13.59
C VAL A 256 1.81 5.79 12.63
N ASN A 257 1.60 7.06 12.96
CA ASN A 257 2.11 8.21 12.24
C ASN A 257 3.03 9.01 13.18
N ASN A 258 4.31 9.17 12.80
CA ASN A 258 5.25 10.01 13.52
C ASN A 258 5.91 11.03 12.57
N GLY A 259 5.26 12.18 12.39
CA GLY A 259 5.72 13.27 11.51
C GLY A 259 5.39 13.08 10.02
N GLY A 260 4.60 12.06 9.65
CA GLY A 260 4.10 11.82 8.31
C GLY A 260 2.64 12.24 8.13
N LYS A 261 2.01 11.72 7.07
CA LYS A 261 0.61 11.99 6.72
C LYS A 261 -0.18 10.71 6.48
N ILE A 262 -1.38 10.65 7.05
CA ILE A 262 -2.37 9.62 6.74
C ILE A 262 -3.58 10.30 6.09
N ASN A 263 -3.92 9.89 4.88
CA ASN A 263 -5.16 10.29 4.20
C ASN A 263 -6.01 9.05 3.96
N TYR A 264 -7.22 9.04 4.50
CA TYR A 264 -8.21 8.00 4.25
C TYR A 264 -9.47 8.64 3.66
N LEU A 265 -9.76 8.30 2.41
CA LEU A 265 -10.93 8.78 1.68
C LEU A 265 -11.83 7.58 1.39
N ASN A 266 -13.02 7.61 1.96
CA ASN A 266 -14.07 6.66 1.68
C ASN A 266 -15.07 7.22 0.66
N THR A 267 -15.42 6.41 -0.33
CA THR A 267 -16.39 6.71 -1.39
C THR A 267 -17.61 5.79 -1.40
N GLY A 268 -17.66 4.75 -0.56
CA GLY A 268 -18.81 3.85 -0.40
C GLY A 268 -18.94 3.30 1.02
N GLU A 269 -19.20 2.01 1.20
CA GLU A 269 -19.45 1.44 2.54
C GLU A 269 -18.15 1.03 3.25
N VAL A 270 -17.91 1.60 4.43
CA VAL A 270 -16.73 1.29 5.25
C VAL A 270 -17.08 0.89 6.66
N SER A 271 -16.44 -0.18 7.14
CA SER A 271 -16.46 -0.60 8.54
C SER A 271 -15.05 -0.65 9.10
N VAL A 272 -14.83 0.02 10.22
CA VAL A 272 -13.55 0.03 10.95
C VAL A 272 -13.82 -0.42 12.38
N SER A 273 -13.24 -1.54 12.80
CA SER A 273 -13.42 -2.13 14.12
C SER A 273 -12.09 -2.41 14.82
N ASN A 274 -12.04 -2.21 16.15
CA ASN A 274 -10.87 -2.55 16.98
C ASN A 274 -9.55 -1.92 16.49
N CYS A 275 -9.60 -0.75 15.86
CA CYS A 275 -8.43 -0.13 15.25
C CYS A 275 -7.84 0.97 16.14
N THR A 276 -6.51 1.10 16.12
CA THR A 276 -5.81 2.21 16.77
C THR A 276 -5.10 3.07 15.73
N ILE A 277 -5.29 4.38 15.81
CA ILE A 277 -4.56 5.37 15.03
C ILE A 277 -3.80 6.26 16.03
N TYR A 278 -2.48 6.14 16.04
CA TYR A 278 -1.59 6.94 16.86
C TYR A 278 -0.86 7.96 15.99
N ASN A 279 -1.15 9.24 16.18
CA ASN A 279 -0.64 10.35 15.37
C ASN A 279 0.22 11.28 16.23
N SER A 280 1.53 11.35 15.97
CA SER A 280 2.51 12.07 16.79
C SER A 280 3.62 12.71 15.94
N GLY A 281 4.50 13.51 16.55
CA GLY A 281 5.62 14.14 15.85
C GLY A 281 5.38 15.60 15.45
N THR A 282 6.20 16.12 14.53
CA THR A 282 6.13 17.52 14.07
C THR A 282 5.19 17.65 12.87
N ASN A 283 4.16 18.50 13.00
CA ASN A 283 3.11 18.72 11.99
C ASN A 283 2.45 17.45 11.40
N PRO A 284 2.14 16.43 12.22
CA PRO A 284 1.61 15.20 11.66
C PRO A 284 0.09 15.37 11.46
N SER A 285 -0.44 14.79 10.39
CA SER A 285 -1.84 14.99 10.01
C SER A 285 -2.52 13.68 9.64
N THR A 286 -3.72 13.50 10.21
CA THR A 286 -4.63 12.40 9.86
C THR A 286 -5.92 13.00 9.33
N ILE A 287 -6.27 12.67 8.10
CA ILE A 287 -7.51 13.09 7.45
C ILE A 287 -8.34 11.86 7.17
N LEU A 288 -9.54 11.82 7.74
CA LEU A 288 -10.55 10.80 7.50
C LEU A 288 -11.75 11.49 6.83
N SER A 289 -12.02 11.20 5.57
CA SER A 289 -13.13 11.79 4.84
C SER A 289 -14.01 10.69 4.29
N SER A 290 -15.32 10.80 4.47
CA SER A 290 -16.28 9.84 3.97
C SER A 290 -17.41 10.48 3.20
N SER A 291 -17.70 9.93 2.02
CA SER A 291 -18.90 10.22 1.22
C SER A 291 -19.83 9.02 1.04
N GLY A 292 -19.65 7.95 1.83
CA GLY A 292 -20.58 6.82 1.91
C GLY A 292 -20.74 6.34 3.35
N PRO A 293 -21.59 5.32 3.61
CA PRO A 293 -21.86 4.87 4.97
C PRO A 293 -20.58 4.40 5.68
N THR A 294 -20.37 4.86 6.91
CA THR A 294 -19.16 4.55 7.67
C THR A 294 -19.49 4.18 9.10
N VAL A 295 -18.90 3.09 9.59
CA VAL A 295 -18.98 2.66 10.98
C VAL A 295 -17.58 2.62 11.57
N PHE A 296 -17.36 3.33 12.67
CA PHE A 296 -16.21 3.16 13.53
C PHE A 296 -16.68 2.53 14.84
N LYS A 297 -16.13 1.36 15.17
CA LYS A 297 -16.43 0.63 16.39
C LYS A 297 -15.14 0.32 17.15
N ASP A 298 -15.08 0.62 18.44
CA ASP A 298 -13.89 0.35 19.26
C ASP A 298 -12.61 0.99 18.65
N VAL A 299 -12.75 2.18 18.06
CA VAL A 299 -11.64 2.87 17.38
C VAL A 299 -11.02 3.92 18.28
N SER A 300 -9.69 3.89 18.42
CA SER A 300 -8.92 4.84 19.20
C SER A 300 -8.11 5.77 18.31
N LEU A 301 -8.38 7.08 18.39
CA LEU A 301 -7.62 8.14 17.75
C LEU A 301 -6.80 8.87 18.81
N SER A 302 -5.46 8.78 18.78
CA SER A 302 -4.63 9.33 19.86
C SER A 302 -3.33 9.99 19.42
N GLY A 303 -2.69 10.75 20.33
CA GLY A 303 -1.32 11.25 20.17
C GLY A 303 -1.15 12.77 20.30
N SER A 304 -0.33 13.36 19.43
CA SER A 304 0.00 14.78 19.37
C SER A 304 -0.19 15.43 18.00
N GLY A 305 -0.92 14.77 17.10
CA GLY A 305 -1.21 15.28 15.78
C GLY A 305 -2.60 15.90 15.65
N SER A 306 -2.78 16.70 14.60
CA SER A 306 -4.10 17.21 14.25
C SER A 306 -4.88 16.16 13.45
N THR A 307 -6.14 15.99 13.80
CA THR A 307 -7.05 15.04 13.13
C THR A 307 -8.23 15.80 12.54
N SER A 308 -8.54 15.53 11.28
CA SER A 308 -9.74 16.02 10.62
C SER A 308 -10.62 14.83 10.22
N ILE A 309 -11.89 14.90 10.57
CA ILE A 309 -12.92 13.93 10.21
C ILE A 309 -13.99 14.67 9.43
N THR A 310 -14.32 14.20 8.23
CA THR A 310 -15.39 14.75 7.41
C THR A 310 -16.40 13.66 7.05
N ASN A 311 -17.68 13.92 7.32
CA ASN A 311 -18.79 13.04 6.98
C ASN A 311 -19.76 13.75 6.03
N TRP A 312 -19.93 13.23 4.82
CA TRP A 312 -20.88 13.74 3.83
C TRP A 312 -22.15 12.88 3.68
N ASP A 313 -22.19 11.68 4.28
CA ASP A 313 -23.33 10.75 4.16
C ASP A 313 -23.79 10.23 5.52
N SER A 314 -23.35 9.04 5.95
CA SER A 314 -23.69 8.52 7.27
C SER A 314 -22.45 8.00 8.00
N MET A 315 -22.32 8.38 9.28
CA MET A 315 -21.24 7.98 10.16
C MET A 315 -21.82 7.48 11.49
N THR A 316 -21.35 6.32 11.94
CA THR A 316 -21.70 5.76 13.24
C THR A 316 -20.42 5.55 14.04
N LEU A 317 -20.35 6.12 15.23
CA LEU A 317 -19.25 5.95 16.18
C LEU A 317 -19.77 5.13 17.36
N ILE A 318 -19.16 3.98 17.63
CA ILE A 318 -19.53 3.08 18.74
C ILE A 318 -18.28 2.82 19.56
N ASP A 319 -18.35 3.05 20.88
CA ASP A 319 -17.27 2.73 21.83
C ASP A 319 -15.89 3.28 21.40
N SER A 320 -15.91 4.40 20.66
CA SER A 320 -14.72 4.99 20.05
C SER A 320 -14.17 6.13 20.90
N THR A 321 -12.88 6.41 20.78
CA THR A 321 -12.22 7.43 21.60
C THR A 321 -11.34 8.36 20.76
N TYR A 322 -11.31 9.64 21.13
CA TYR A 322 -10.32 10.62 20.71
C TYR A 322 -9.55 11.09 21.94
N ASN A 323 -8.22 10.94 21.94
CA ASN A 323 -7.34 11.31 23.05
C ASN A 323 -6.03 11.93 22.54
N SER A 324 -6.02 13.25 22.33
CA SER A 324 -4.88 13.96 21.72
C SER A 324 -4.50 15.25 22.43
N SER A 325 -3.24 15.65 22.32
CA SER A 325 -2.75 16.96 22.77
C SER A 325 -2.99 18.09 21.74
N HIS A 326 -3.56 17.78 20.58
CA HIS A 326 -3.75 18.72 19.47
C HIS A 326 -5.20 18.74 18.96
N ALA A 327 -5.42 19.40 17.82
CA ALA A 327 -6.75 19.76 17.36
C ALA A 327 -7.54 18.60 16.72
N LEU A 328 -8.83 18.54 17.03
CA LEU A 328 -9.83 17.75 16.32
C LEU A 328 -10.71 18.70 15.51
N THR A 329 -10.87 18.44 14.22
CA THR A 329 -11.90 19.09 13.40
C THR A 329 -12.86 18.05 12.88
N LEU A 330 -14.13 18.13 13.27
CA LEU A 330 -15.21 17.28 12.76
C LEU A 330 -16.12 18.13 11.87
N MET A 331 -16.25 17.79 10.61
CA MET A 331 -17.18 18.40 9.66
C MET A 331 -18.26 17.39 9.29
N ASN A 332 -19.49 17.61 9.74
CA ASN A 332 -20.61 16.71 9.49
C ASN A 332 -21.67 17.39 8.62
N ASN A 333 -21.81 16.94 7.38
CA ASN A 333 -22.88 17.36 6.46
C ASN A 333 -23.90 16.25 6.18
N GLY A 334 -23.80 15.12 6.88
CA GLY A 334 -24.72 13.99 6.80
C GLY A 334 -25.25 13.56 8.17
N LYS A 335 -25.65 12.30 8.32
CA LYS A 335 -26.10 11.75 9.60
C LYS A 335 -24.92 11.21 10.41
N LEU A 336 -24.71 11.72 11.62
CA LEU A 336 -23.76 11.17 12.59
C LEU A 336 -24.52 10.60 13.79
N THR A 337 -24.27 9.33 14.11
CA THR A 337 -24.75 8.67 15.33
C THR A 337 -23.54 8.36 16.20
N ALA A 338 -23.58 8.71 17.49
CA ALA A 338 -22.51 8.42 18.43
C ALA A 338 -23.06 7.68 19.66
N GLU A 339 -22.49 6.51 19.93
CA GLU A 339 -22.74 5.66 21.09
C GLU A 339 -21.42 5.51 21.87
N ASN A 340 -21.39 5.98 23.13
CA ASN A 340 -20.21 5.93 23.99
C ASN A 340 -18.93 6.54 23.37
N TRP A 341 -19.06 7.57 22.55
CA TRP A 341 -17.92 8.26 21.97
C TRP A 341 -17.26 9.19 23.00
N LEU A 342 -16.00 8.93 23.34
CA LEU A 342 -15.19 9.76 24.23
C LEU A 342 -14.35 10.75 23.43
N VAL A 343 -14.36 12.02 23.82
CA VAL A 343 -13.42 13.03 23.30
C VAL A 343 -12.68 13.69 24.46
N LYS A 344 -11.35 13.57 24.46
CA LYS A 344 -10.44 14.07 25.48
C LYS A 344 -9.26 14.81 24.86
N THR A 345 -8.95 15.98 25.40
CA THR A 345 -7.71 16.72 25.10
C THR A 345 -6.72 16.63 26.24
N THR A 346 -5.43 16.52 25.93
CA THR A 346 -4.35 16.43 26.94
C THR A 346 -3.50 17.70 27.06
N ALA A 347 -3.75 18.72 26.23
CA ALA A 347 -3.11 20.03 26.32
C ALA A 347 -4.13 21.16 26.38
N SER A 348 -3.83 22.21 27.16
CA SER A 348 -4.68 23.40 27.30
C SER A 348 -4.82 24.23 26.02
N THR A 349 -3.94 24.01 25.04
CA THR A 349 -3.95 24.69 23.73
C THR A 349 -4.61 23.87 22.63
N ALA A 350 -5.02 22.62 22.90
CA ALA A 350 -5.71 21.79 21.92
C ALA A 350 -7.05 22.43 21.52
N LYS A 351 -7.47 22.30 20.25
CA LYS A 351 -8.74 22.86 19.76
C LYS A 351 -9.68 21.78 19.24
N ILE A 352 -10.89 21.67 19.77
CA ILE A 352 -11.95 20.83 19.19
C ILE A 352 -12.92 21.75 18.44
N VAL A 353 -13.13 21.47 17.16
CA VAL A 353 -14.07 22.20 16.32
C VAL A 353 -15.03 21.22 15.68
N VAL A 354 -16.33 21.50 15.81
CA VAL A 354 -17.39 20.71 15.19
C VAL A 354 -18.22 21.63 14.30
N TYR A 355 -18.24 21.33 13.01
CA TYR A 355 -19.08 21.98 12.01
C TYR A 355 -20.21 21.06 11.62
N ILE A 356 -21.43 21.58 11.57
CA ILE A 356 -22.61 20.85 11.12
C ILE A 356 -23.20 21.61 9.94
N GLY A 357 -23.18 20.99 8.77
CA GLY A 357 -23.74 21.56 7.56
C GLY A 357 -25.27 21.58 7.56
N ASP A 358 -25.87 22.17 6.53
CA ASP A 358 -27.33 22.38 6.45
C ASP A 358 -28.13 21.06 6.46
N ASN A 359 -27.52 19.98 5.97
CA ASN A 359 -28.10 18.64 5.97
C ASN A 359 -27.54 17.74 7.08
N GLY A 360 -26.65 18.29 7.91
CA GLY A 360 -25.98 17.55 8.97
C GLY A 360 -26.87 17.36 10.20
N THR A 361 -26.93 16.13 10.72
CA THR A 361 -27.53 15.84 12.02
C THR A 361 -26.57 15.05 12.89
N ILE A 362 -26.52 15.34 14.19
CA ILE A 362 -25.76 14.55 15.16
C ILE A 362 -26.73 14.03 16.23
N THR A 363 -26.68 12.73 16.50
CA THR A 363 -27.42 12.07 17.58
C THR A 363 -26.44 11.39 18.54
N PHE A 364 -26.59 11.65 19.83
CA PHE A 364 -25.83 10.98 20.89
C PHE A 364 -26.76 10.08 21.70
N ASN A 365 -26.37 8.81 21.86
CA ASN A 365 -27.08 7.88 22.75
C ASN A 365 -26.60 8.04 24.20
N VAL A 366 -25.30 8.35 24.42
CA VAL A 366 -24.71 8.79 25.70
C VAL A 366 -23.46 9.64 25.41
N PRO A 367 -23.47 10.99 25.53
CA PRO A 367 -22.27 11.79 25.33
C PRO A 367 -21.45 11.93 26.61
N PHE A 368 -20.12 11.80 26.52
CA PHE A 368 -19.22 12.34 27.54
C PHE A 368 -17.98 12.96 26.88
N ILE A 369 -17.89 14.29 26.94
CA ILE A 369 -16.72 15.06 26.55
C ILE A 369 -16.05 15.47 27.87
N GLU A 370 -14.76 15.17 28.06
CA GLU A 370 -14.04 15.47 29.32
C GLU A 370 -12.83 16.38 29.07
N ASN A 371 -12.55 17.30 30.00
CA ASN A 371 -11.34 18.14 30.05
C ASN A 371 -11.14 19.08 28.83
N VAL A 372 -12.21 19.68 28.31
CA VAL A 372 -12.13 20.73 27.29
C VAL A 372 -12.25 22.10 27.97
N SER A 373 -11.22 22.95 27.87
CA SER A 373 -11.31 24.28 28.48
C SER A 373 -12.38 25.14 27.79
N SER A 374 -13.10 25.99 28.54
CA SER A 374 -14.19 26.81 28.00
C SER A 374 -13.73 27.82 26.92
N SER A 375 -12.46 28.22 26.92
CA SER A 375 -11.86 29.08 25.88
C SER A 375 -11.46 28.33 24.60
N VAL A 376 -11.39 27.00 24.66
CA VAL A 376 -11.03 26.11 23.54
C VAL A 376 -12.23 25.79 22.64
N LEU A 377 -13.45 25.85 23.20
CA LEU A 377 -14.71 25.81 22.48
C LEU A 377 -14.98 27.14 21.77
N SER A 378 -14.13 27.50 20.81
CA SER A 378 -14.28 28.75 20.04
C SER A 378 -15.02 28.49 18.73
N SER A 379 -16.26 29.00 18.69
CA SER A 379 -17.26 29.04 17.61
C SER A 379 -18.12 27.78 17.42
N ILE A 380 -19.18 27.70 18.23
CA ILE A 380 -20.52 27.38 17.71
C ILE A 380 -21.07 28.71 17.17
N GLY A 381 -21.84 28.70 16.08
CA GLY A 381 -22.36 29.93 15.44
C GLY A 381 -23.03 30.93 16.40
N PRO A 382 -23.35 32.15 15.95
CA PRO A 382 -23.60 33.33 16.79
C PRO A 382 -24.71 33.23 17.86
N ASP A 383 -25.47 32.14 17.91
CA ASP A 383 -26.33 31.78 19.01
C ASP A 383 -25.73 30.58 19.77
N GLY A 384 -24.81 30.90 20.69
CA GLY A 384 -24.00 29.93 21.43
C GLY A 384 -24.81 28.81 22.09
N GLN A 385 -24.37 27.57 21.89
CA GLN A 385 -24.72 26.45 22.75
C GLN A 385 -23.59 26.26 23.77
N GLU A 386 -23.93 26.32 25.05
CA GLU A 386 -23.03 26.06 26.16
C GLU A 386 -22.98 24.54 26.38
N PHE A 387 -21.78 23.95 26.40
CA PHE A 387 -21.61 22.56 26.83
C PHE A 387 -21.76 22.53 28.33
N VAL A 388 -22.87 21.96 28.81
CA VAL A 388 -23.05 21.71 30.25
C VAL A 388 -22.45 20.35 30.55
N GLU A 389 -21.38 20.32 31.34
CA GLU A 389 -21.01 19.14 32.12
C GLU A 389 -22.18 18.80 33.03
N SER A 390 -23.07 17.92 32.58
CA SER A 390 -24.01 17.24 33.46
C SER A 390 -24.41 15.91 32.83
N SER A 391 -23.97 14.83 33.48
CA SER A 391 -24.57 13.49 33.48
C SER A 391 -25.77 13.30 32.55
N GLY A 392 -25.54 12.67 31.40
CA GLY A 392 -26.55 11.98 30.58
C GLY A 392 -27.66 12.86 29.98
N GLY A 393 -27.55 13.16 28.69
CA GLY A 393 -28.64 13.76 27.91
C GLY A 393 -28.35 13.76 26.41
N THR A 394 -29.39 13.61 25.59
CA THR A 394 -29.33 13.73 24.13
C THR A 394 -29.00 15.18 23.73
N ILE A 395 -27.90 15.40 23.02
CA ILE A 395 -27.56 16.70 22.43
C ILE A 395 -28.28 16.82 21.08
N ALA A 396 -29.23 17.74 20.97
CA ALA A 396 -29.90 18.07 19.71
C ALA A 396 -29.26 19.33 19.11
N VAL A 397 -28.50 19.18 18.03
CA VAL A 397 -27.97 20.33 17.28
C VAL A 397 -28.89 20.63 16.10
N THR A 398 -29.49 21.82 16.06
CA THR A 398 -30.36 22.27 14.97
C THR A 398 -29.65 23.37 14.19
N ASN A 399 -29.37 23.16 12.90
CA ASN A 399 -28.80 24.19 12.04
C ASN A 399 -29.90 25.12 11.50
N LYS A 400 -29.71 26.44 11.65
CA LYS A 400 -30.50 27.49 10.99
C LYS A 400 -29.59 28.65 10.58
N GLY A 401 -28.69 28.44 9.61
CA GLY A 401 -27.97 29.55 9.00
C GLY A 401 -27.14 29.12 7.80
N SER A 402 -27.39 29.75 6.65
CA SER A 402 -26.66 29.55 5.40
C SER A 402 -25.15 29.81 5.57
N ILE A 403 -24.33 28.84 5.20
CA ILE A 403 -22.87 28.97 5.12
C ILE A 403 -22.53 29.95 3.98
N THR A 404 -22.03 31.13 4.29
CA THR A 404 -21.31 31.95 3.30
C THR A 404 -19.97 31.28 3.01
N GLU A 405 -19.82 30.81 1.77
CA GLU A 405 -18.63 30.16 1.22
C GLU A 405 -17.35 30.94 1.56
N GLN A 406 -16.50 30.35 2.39
CA GLN A 406 -15.07 30.64 2.34
C GLN A 406 -14.45 29.52 1.52
N ALA A 407 -14.04 29.84 0.29
CA ALA A 407 -13.41 28.88 -0.62
C ALA A 407 -12.14 28.32 0.03
N ASP A 408 -12.25 27.11 0.57
CA ASP A 408 -11.18 26.43 1.28
C ASP A 408 -10.16 25.93 0.26
N SER A 409 -8.88 26.26 0.43
CA SER A 409 -7.81 25.86 -0.50
C SER A 409 -7.69 24.34 -0.64
N ASN A 410 -8.19 23.59 0.34
CA ASN A 410 -8.26 22.13 0.31
C ASN A 410 -9.30 21.60 -0.69
N LEU A 411 -10.37 22.35 -0.97
CA LEU A 411 -11.35 21.99 -2.00
C LEU A 411 -10.71 22.07 -3.40
N ILE A 412 -9.82 23.05 -3.62
CA ILE A 412 -9.03 23.17 -4.85
C ILE A 412 -8.07 21.98 -5.00
N TYR A 413 -7.46 21.50 -3.90
CA TYR A 413 -6.63 20.29 -3.93
C TYR A 413 -7.45 19.02 -4.23
N ILE A 414 -8.63 18.87 -3.64
CA ILE A 414 -9.54 17.76 -3.92
C ILE A 414 -9.99 17.79 -5.39
N LEU A 415 -10.36 18.97 -5.89
CA LEU A 415 -10.73 19.14 -7.30
C LEU A 415 -9.54 18.83 -8.23
N ALA A 416 -8.33 19.23 -7.86
CA ALA A 416 -7.12 18.94 -8.64
C ALA A 416 -6.79 17.44 -8.67
N ILE A 417 -6.97 16.72 -7.56
CA ILE A 417 -6.80 15.26 -7.49
C ILE A 417 -7.85 14.56 -8.35
N VAL A 418 -9.12 14.95 -8.23
CA VAL A 418 -10.21 14.39 -9.04
C VAL A 418 -9.96 14.63 -10.54
N VAL A 419 -9.54 15.84 -10.92
CA VAL A 419 -9.20 16.17 -12.32
C VAL A 419 -8.00 15.36 -12.80
N ALA A 420 -6.94 15.20 -11.99
CA ALA A 420 -5.79 14.38 -12.35
C ALA A 420 -6.19 12.90 -12.57
N ILE A 421 -7.07 12.36 -11.72
CA ILE A 421 -7.59 11.00 -11.86
C ILE A 421 -8.41 10.85 -13.14
N ILE A 422 -9.30 11.81 -13.45
CA ILE A 422 -10.07 11.81 -14.70
C ILE A 422 -9.13 11.83 -15.91
N VAL A 423 -8.07 12.64 -15.89
CA VAL A 423 -7.08 12.69 -16.97
C VAL A 423 -6.37 11.34 -17.12
N VAL A 424 -5.95 10.69 -16.02
CA VAL A 424 -5.32 9.36 -16.07
C VAL A 424 -6.27 8.31 -16.65
N ILE A 425 -7.53 8.29 -16.23
CA ILE A 425 -8.55 7.38 -16.76
C ILE A 425 -8.76 7.62 -18.26
N VAL A 426 -8.88 8.89 -18.69
CA VAL A 426 -9.06 9.23 -20.11
C VAL A 426 -7.84 8.82 -20.94
N VAL A 427 -6.63 9.09 -20.47
CA VAL A 427 -5.38 8.67 -21.15
C VAL A 427 -5.31 7.15 -21.25
N PHE A 428 -5.61 6.42 -20.16
CA PHE A 428 -5.65 4.96 -20.16
C PHE A 428 -6.67 4.41 -21.17
N LEU A 429 -7.89 4.96 -21.20
CA LEU A 429 -8.91 4.59 -22.17
C LEU A 429 -8.50 4.90 -23.62
N MET A 430 -7.81 6.03 -23.86
CA MET A 430 -7.29 6.39 -25.18
C MET A 430 -6.17 5.45 -25.64
N LEU A 431 -5.25 5.06 -24.73
CA LEU A 431 -4.18 4.10 -25.02
C LEU A 431 -4.77 2.71 -25.32
N ARG A 432 -5.75 2.25 -24.53
CA ARG A 432 -6.47 1.00 -24.78
C ARG A 432 -7.14 0.98 -26.16
N LYS A 433 -7.75 2.10 -26.56
CA LYS A 433 -8.40 2.24 -27.88
C LYS A 433 -7.39 2.25 -29.04
N LYS A 434 -6.17 2.75 -28.81
CA LYS A 434 -5.09 2.77 -29.81
C LYS A 434 -4.48 1.37 -30.02
N LEU A 435 -4.31 0.62 -28.93
CA LEU A 435 -3.89 -0.79 -28.98
C LEU A 435 -4.91 -1.67 -29.71
N PHE A 436 -6.22 -1.48 -29.46
CA PHE A 436 -7.29 -2.22 -30.16
C PHE A 436 -7.45 -1.89 -31.66
N LYS A 437 -6.96 -0.72 -32.11
CA LYS A 437 -6.93 -0.36 -33.53
C LYS A 437 -5.71 -0.92 -34.26
N SER A 438 -4.60 -1.14 -33.55
CA SER A 438 -3.36 -1.70 -34.11
C SER A 438 -3.40 -3.22 -34.26
N THR A 439 -4.32 -3.91 -33.60
CA THR A 439 -4.52 -5.37 -33.73
C THR A 439 -5.56 -5.77 -34.78
N ASN A 440 -6.23 -4.78 -35.41
CA ASN A 440 -7.25 -4.97 -36.46
C ASN A 440 -6.83 -4.37 -37.82
N SER A 441 -5.55 -4.04 -37.97
CA SER A 441 -4.89 -3.67 -39.22
C SER A 441 -3.67 -4.57 -39.38
#